data_AF-A0A7C6G2T2-F1
#
_entry.id   AF-A0A7C6G2T2-F1
#
_cell.length_a   1.000
_cell.length_b   1.000
_cell.length_c   1.000
_cell.angle_alpha   90.00
_cell.angle_beta   90.00
_cell.angle_gamma   90.00
#
_symmetry.space_group_name_H-M   'P 1'
#
loop_
_entity.id
_entity.type
_entity.pdbx_description
1 polymer ?
#
loop_
_entity_poly.entity_id
_entity_poly.type
_entity_poly.pdbx_seq_one_letter_code
_entity_poly.pdbx_strand_id
1 'polypeptide(L)'
;MPAVSAKSRENNLLSVKRYRLSKDAIDERSKRIKDYSGERVWRFLDKNTDLYASSTFVISEVSLKELTEVEIHRYSTFIILKRLNNLRGINKTFFLINDKIANNGLLVCCYKSQSTIKQKIFKKHPRFIADIIYFMRFIIHRFIPRMLFTSRLYYDLTGGQRRVLTKTEVLGRLNFCGFKIEREAKINDEHYVFARRIKTVQPTNLRRYGVLIKLKRRGKGGKLFNVYKFRTMHPYAEFLQDYVYEKSDLAEGGKFKNDIRVSTIGRFMRKF
;
A
#
# COMPACT_ATOMS: atom_id res chain seq x y z
N MET A 1 22.83 -1.15 -14.35
CA MET A 1 23.30 -1.32 -12.96
C MET A 1 23.56 -2.80 -12.72
N PRO A 2 24.79 -3.21 -12.40
CA PRO A 2 25.11 -4.62 -12.26
C PRO A 2 24.39 -5.20 -11.05
N ALA A 3 23.84 -6.39 -11.23
CA ALA A 3 23.12 -7.13 -10.20
C ALA A 3 24.09 -7.51 -9.08
N VAL A 4 24.09 -6.74 -7.99
CA VAL A 4 24.74 -7.16 -6.75
C VAL A 4 24.08 -8.45 -6.29
N SER A 5 24.85 -9.53 -6.34
CA SER A 5 24.46 -10.90 -5.98
C SER A 5 23.66 -10.93 -4.67
N ALA A 6 22.52 -11.62 -4.69
CA ALA A 6 21.63 -11.77 -3.53
C ALA A 6 22.35 -12.31 -2.28
N LYS A 7 23.47 -13.04 -2.46
CA LYS A 7 24.27 -13.60 -1.37
C LYS A 7 25.12 -12.56 -0.61
N SER A 8 25.47 -11.41 -1.18
CA SER A 8 26.25 -10.38 -0.44
C SER A 8 25.38 -9.44 0.41
N ARG A 9 24.04 -9.58 0.30
CA ARG A 9 23.07 -8.69 0.98
C ARG A 9 22.52 -9.26 2.29
N GLU A 10 22.66 -10.56 2.54
CA GLU A 10 22.19 -11.20 3.78
C GLU A 10 23.19 -11.07 4.94
N ASN A 11 24.49 -10.89 4.68
CA ASN A 11 25.54 -10.97 5.71
C ASN A 11 26.12 -9.64 6.21
N ASN A 12 25.55 -8.48 5.85
CA ASN A 12 25.98 -7.20 6.42
C ASN A 12 24.95 -6.70 7.45
N LEU A 13 25.15 -7.09 8.71
CA LEU A 13 24.66 -6.39 9.90
C LEU A 13 25.38 -5.03 10.02
N LEU A 14 25.27 -4.17 9.00
CA LEU A 14 25.73 -2.79 9.13
C LEU A 14 24.73 -2.09 10.06
N SER A 15 25.10 -1.97 11.33
CA SER A 15 24.39 -1.17 12.31
C SER A 15 24.30 0.26 11.78
N VAL A 16 23.11 0.68 11.40
CA VAL A 16 22.84 2.07 10.99
C VAL A 16 23.39 2.99 12.07
N LYS A 17 24.30 3.92 11.73
CA LYS A 17 24.80 4.90 12.70
C LYS A 17 23.61 5.76 13.18
N ARG A 18 23.27 5.64 14.45
CA ARG A 18 22.17 6.38 15.09
C ARG A 18 22.75 7.44 16.00
N TYR A 19 22.41 8.69 15.74
CA TYR A 19 22.64 9.79 16.67
C TYR A 19 21.38 10.66 16.70
N ARG A 20 21.22 11.40 17.80
CA ARG A 20 20.12 12.33 17.97
C ARG A 20 20.40 13.59 17.16
N LEU A 21 19.42 14.05 16.39
CA LEU A 21 19.54 15.27 15.60
C LEU A 21 19.75 16.50 16.50
N SER A 22 20.32 17.56 15.92
CA SER A 22 20.39 18.87 16.57
C SER A 22 18.99 19.41 16.86
N LYS A 23 18.88 20.29 17.85
CA LYS A 23 17.60 20.89 18.26
C LYS A 23 16.89 21.57 17.08
N ASP A 24 17.63 22.35 16.28
CA ASP A 24 17.10 23.04 15.10
C ASP A 24 16.53 22.07 14.06
N ALA A 25 17.23 20.95 13.80
CA ALA A 25 16.78 19.94 12.85
C ALA A 25 15.54 19.18 13.35
N ILE A 26 15.43 18.98 14.67
CA ILE A 26 14.24 18.40 15.30
C ILE A 26 13.03 19.33 15.17
N ASP A 27 13.24 20.63 15.41
CA ASP A 27 12.19 21.65 15.34
C ASP A 27 11.70 21.82 13.90
N GLU A 28 12.61 21.89 12.92
CA GLU A 28 12.27 21.96 11.50
C GLU A 28 11.48 20.72 11.05
N ARG A 29 11.93 19.52 11.42
CA ARG A 29 11.24 18.26 11.09
C ARG A 29 9.85 18.22 11.71
N SER A 30 9.72 18.62 12.97
CA SER A 30 8.44 18.64 13.69
C SER A 30 7.47 19.63 13.05
N LYS A 31 7.95 20.84 12.73
CA LYS A 31 7.18 21.85 12.00
C LYS A 31 6.71 21.30 10.65
N ARG A 32 7.59 20.71 9.86
CA ARG A 32 7.24 20.10 8.55
C ARG A 32 6.16 19.03 8.66
N ILE A 33 6.22 18.15 9.67
CA ILE A 33 5.19 17.12 9.88
C ILE A 33 3.86 17.76 10.28
N LYS A 34 3.88 18.74 11.18
CA LYS A 34 2.68 19.47 11.63
C LYS A 34 2.02 20.23 10.49
N ASP A 35 2.80 20.93 9.68
CA ASP A 35 2.31 21.71 8.55
C ASP A 35 1.67 20.79 7.49
N TYR A 36 2.26 19.62 7.21
CA TYR A 36 1.76 18.71 6.19
C TYR A 36 0.58 17.83 6.67
N SER A 37 0.66 17.31 7.90
CA SER A 37 -0.25 16.25 8.40
C SER A 37 -1.06 16.65 9.64
N GLY A 38 -0.75 17.78 10.25
CA GLY A 38 -1.40 18.27 11.47
C GLY A 38 -0.81 17.72 12.77
N GLU A 39 -1.12 18.41 13.86
CA GLU A 39 -0.61 18.17 15.21
C GLU A 39 -0.90 16.75 15.72
N ARG A 40 -2.11 16.22 15.48
CA ARG A 40 -2.49 14.88 15.92
C ARG A 40 -1.63 13.79 15.28
N VAL A 41 -1.25 13.96 14.02
CA VAL A 41 -0.41 13.01 13.29
C VAL A 41 1.01 13.09 13.81
N TRP A 42 1.53 14.31 14.03
CA TRP A 42 2.85 14.49 14.63
C TRP A 42 2.97 13.78 15.98
N ARG A 43 2.04 14.00 16.92
CA ARG A 43 2.04 13.32 18.23
C ARG A 43 1.97 11.80 18.10
N PHE A 44 1.20 11.32 17.13
CA PHE A 44 1.10 9.89 16.89
C PHE A 44 2.40 9.31 16.33
N LEU A 45 3.04 9.98 15.38
CA LEU A 45 4.33 9.53 14.85
C LEU A 45 5.41 9.57 15.93
N ASP A 46 5.44 10.62 16.76
CA ASP A 46 6.37 10.78 17.87
C ASP A 46 6.25 9.62 18.89
N LYS A 47 5.02 9.26 19.26
CA LYS A 47 4.77 8.13 20.17
C LYS A 47 5.14 6.76 19.59
N ASN A 48 5.16 6.60 18.26
CA ASN A 48 5.27 5.29 17.62
C ASN A 48 6.54 5.11 16.77
N THR A 49 7.40 6.13 16.65
CA THR A 49 8.64 6.09 15.87
C THR A 49 9.72 6.92 16.55
N ASP A 50 10.99 6.62 16.26
CA ASP A 50 12.10 7.46 16.69
C ASP A 50 12.27 8.65 15.72
N LEU A 51 11.40 9.66 15.86
CA LEU A 51 11.40 10.84 14.99
C LEU A 51 12.67 11.69 15.09
N TYR A 52 13.42 11.57 16.19
CA TYR A 52 14.55 12.43 16.50
C TYR A 52 15.90 11.81 16.11
N ALA A 53 15.92 10.52 15.75
CA ALA A 53 17.10 9.88 15.21
C ALA A 53 17.43 10.36 13.79
N SER A 54 18.75 10.44 13.53
CA SER A 54 19.31 10.64 12.19
C SER A 54 19.01 9.48 11.24
N SER A 55 18.71 8.30 11.75
CA SER A 55 18.31 7.11 10.99
C SER A 55 16.85 7.12 10.53
N THR A 56 16.09 8.17 10.86
CA THR A 56 14.71 8.36 10.39
C THR A 56 14.66 9.36 9.24
N PHE A 57 14.13 8.91 8.11
CA PHE A 57 13.96 9.71 6.90
C PHE A 57 12.48 10.02 6.67
N VAL A 58 12.12 11.30 6.76
CA VAL A 58 10.74 11.78 6.61
C VAL A 58 10.56 12.44 5.25
N ILE A 59 9.70 11.85 4.43
CA ILE A 59 9.45 12.21 3.05
C ILE A 59 8.07 12.88 2.93
N SER A 60 8.07 14.18 2.65
CA SER A 60 6.84 14.93 2.38
C SER A 60 6.37 14.80 0.93
N GLU A 61 7.30 14.76 -0.01
CA GLU A 61 7.04 14.60 -1.44
C GLU A 61 7.86 13.43 -1.98
N VAL A 62 7.23 12.53 -2.73
CA VAL A 62 7.88 11.30 -3.19
C VAL A 62 8.36 11.49 -4.62
N SER A 63 9.66 11.69 -4.78
CA SER A 63 10.35 11.67 -6.06
C SER A 63 11.11 10.34 -6.22
N LEU A 64 10.89 9.65 -7.35
CA LEU A 64 11.60 8.40 -7.63
C LEU A 64 13.11 8.63 -7.85
N LYS A 65 13.49 9.82 -8.32
CA LYS A 65 14.90 10.20 -8.52
C LYS A 65 15.61 10.32 -7.17
N GLU A 66 15.07 11.14 -6.27
CA GLU A 66 15.58 11.31 -4.91
C GLU A 66 15.68 9.97 -4.16
N LEU A 67 14.64 9.14 -4.24
CA LEU A 67 14.66 7.81 -3.61
C LEU A 67 15.74 6.88 -4.16
N THR A 68 16.14 7.06 -5.42
CA THR A 68 17.20 6.24 -6.04
C THR A 68 18.58 6.69 -5.57
N GLU A 69 18.76 7.99 -5.31
CA GLU A 69 19.99 8.62 -4.84
C GLU A 69 20.26 8.37 -3.35
N VAL A 70 19.23 8.03 -2.56
CA VAL A 70 19.40 7.66 -1.15
C VAL A 70 20.40 6.50 -0.99
N GLU A 71 21.34 6.66 -0.07
CA GLU A 71 22.31 5.62 0.29
C GLU A 71 21.63 4.37 0.86
N ILE A 72 22.12 3.20 0.46
CA ILE A 72 21.57 1.92 0.87
C ILE A 72 21.90 1.67 2.35
N HIS A 73 20.93 1.20 3.13
CA HIS A 73 21.05 0.90 4.57
C HIS A 73 21.40 2.10 5.46
N ARG A 74 21.29 3.34 4.95
CA ARG A 74 21.51 4.56 5.76
C ARG A 74 20.41 4.83 6.78
N TYR A 75 19.18 4.44 6.48
CA TYR A 75 18.01 4.76 7.31
C TYR A 75 17.35 3.49 7.81
N SER A 76 17.03 3.46 9.11
CA SER A 76 16.24 2.40 9.74
C SER A 76 14.75 2.64 9.61
N THR A 77 14.33 3.89 9.39
CA THR A 77 12.91 4.26 9.35
C THR A 77 12.63 5.20 8.21
N PHE A 78 11.64 4.87 7.38
CA PHE A 78 11.10 5.73 6.33
C PHE A 78 9.67 6.12 6.70
N ILE A 79 9.36 7.42 6.65
CA ILE A 79 8.02 7.93 6.92
C ILE A 79 7.56 8.73 5.69
N ILE A 80 6.54 8.22 4.99
CA ILE A 80 5.93 8.90 3.86
C ILE A 80 4.68 9.64 4.35
N LEU A 81 4.75 10.97 4.35
CA LEU A 81 3.62 11.83 4.73
C LEU A 81 2.61 11.98 3.59
N LYS A 82 3.07 11.91 2.33
CA LYS A 82 2.20 11.96 1.17
C LYS A 82 1.30 10.72 1.09
N ARG A 83 0.00 10.95 0.97
CA ARG A 83 -0.97 9.87 0.77
C ARG A 83 -0.64 9.01 -0.44
N LEU A 84 -0.66 7.69 -0.25
CA LEU A 84 -0.50 6.70 -1.33
C LEU A 84 -1.51 6.89 -2.46
N ASN A 85 -2.71 7.41 -2.17
CA ASN A 85 -3.75 7.72 -3.18
C ASN A 85 -3.25 8.68 -4.26
N ASN A 86 -2.29 9.54 -3.94
CA ASN A 86 -1.74 10.56 -4.82
C ASN A 86 -0.37 10.16 -5.38
N LEU A 87 0.13 8.96 -5.06
CA LEU A 87 1.40 8.46 -5.58
C LEU A 87 1.22 7.69 -6.88
N ARG A 88 2.03 8.05 -7.88
CA ARG A 88 2.23 7.24 -9.07
C ARG A 88 3.21 6.12 -8.74
N GLY A 89 2.92 4.91 -9.22
CA GLY A 89 3.85 3.79 -9.09
C GLY A 89 4.11 3.30 -7.66
N ILE A 90 3.08 3.21 -6.80
CA ILE A 90 3.17 2.75 -5.38
C ILE A 90 4.15 1.58 -5.19
N ASN A 91 4.03 0.51 -6.00
CA ASN A 91 4.92 -0.64 -5.86
C ASN A 91 6.38 -0.31 -6.18
N LYS A 92 6.64 0.53 -7.18
CA LYS A 92 8.01 0.97 -7.50
C LYS A 92 8.60 1.74 -6.33
N THR A 93 7.84 2.66 -5.74
CA THR A 93 8.22 3.37 -4.52
C THR A 93 8.53 2.40 -3.39
N PHE A 94 7.66 1.42 -3.12
CA PHE A 94 7.89 0.44 -2.06
C PHE A 94 9.09 -0.47 -2.34
N PHE A 95 9.34 -0.88 -3.59
CA PHE A 95 10.53 -1.65 -3.95
C PHE A 95 11.81 -0.84 -3.76
N LEU A 96 11.82 0.43 -4.18
CA LEU A 96 12.97 1.31 -3.96
C LEU A 96 13.23 1.48 -2.45
N ILE A 97 12.20 1.75 -1.67
CA ILE A 97 12.36 1.85 -0.21
C ILE A 97 12.82 0.53 0.39
N ASN A 98 12.30 -0.62 -0.06
CA ASN A 98 12.75 -1.93 0.41
C ASN A 98 14.24 -2.17 0.13
N ASP A 99 14.75 -1.74 -1.03
CA ASP A 99 16.16 -1.85 -1.38
C ASP A 99 17.04 -0.89 -0.55
N LYS A 100 16.53 0.30 -0.18
CA LYS A 100 17.29 1.32 0.56
C LYS A 100 17.23 1.21 2.08
N ILE A 101 16.11 0.77 2.64
CA ILE A 101 15.90 0.73 4.10
C ILE A 101 16.75 -0.37 4.72
N ALA A 102 17.25 -0.16 5.94
CA ALA A 102 18.02 -1.17 6.65
C ALA A 102 17.20 -2.46 6.92
N ASN A 103 17.90 -3.56 7.18
CA ASN A 103 17.27 -4.83 7.58
C ASN A 103 16.44 -4.62 8.85
N ASN A 104 15.26 -5.24 8.93
CA ASN A 104 14.25 -4.98 9.98
C ASN A 104 13.83 -3.50 10.14
N GLY A 105 14.09 -2.67 9.14
CA GLY A 105 13.68 -1.27 9.14
C GLY A 105 12.18 -1.10 9.00
N LEU A 106 11.70 0.07 9.44
CA LEU A 106 10.29 0.43 9.54
C LEU A 106 9.87 1.39 8.42
N LEU A 107 8.84 1.03 7.66
CA LEU A 107 8.16 1.92 6.73
C LEU A 107 6.82 2.35 7.32
N VAL A 108 6.59 3.66 7.40
CA VAL A 108 5.30 4.26 7.73
C VAL A 108 4.74 4.94 6.51
N CYS A 109 3.50 4.63 6.14
CA CYS A 109 2.79 5.30 5.04
C CYS A 109 1.32 5.53 5.37
N CYS A 110 0.72 6.52 4.70
CA CYS A 110 -0.68 6.88 4.92
C CYS A 110 -1.53 6.77 3.64
N TYR A 111 -2.81 6.46 3.81
CA TYR A 111 -3.77 6.44 2.71
C TYR A 111 -5.18 6.72 3.19
N LYS A 112 -6.01 7.25 2.29
CA LYS A 112 -7.44 7.37 2.49
C LYS A 112 -8.14 6.18 1.87
N SER A 113 -8.78 5.36 2.70
CA SER A 113 -9.45 4.14 2.24
C SER A 113 -10.73 4.47 1.46
N GLN A 114 -11.10 3.57 0.54
CA GLN A 114 -12.39 3.60 -0.14
C GLN A 114 -13.57 3.64 0.84
N SER A 115 -13.47 2.91 1.96
CA SER A 115 -14.52 2.89 3.00
C SER A 115 -14.72 4.25 3.65
N THR A 116 -13.63 4.97 3.98
CA THR A 116 -13.73 6.33 4.53
C THR A 116 -14.35 7.29 3.51
N ILE A 117 -14.01 7.16 2.22
CA ILE A 117 -14.61 8.00 1.18
C ILE A 117 -16.12 7.73 1.05
N LYS A 118 -16.53 6.46 1.07
CA LYS A 118 -17.96 6.09 1.09
C LYS A 118 -18.66 6.72 2.29
N GLN A 119 -18.12 6.55 3.50
CA GLN A 119 -18.71 7.14 4.72
C GLN A 119 -18.89 8.65 4.62
N LYS A 120 -17.92 9.38 4.05
CA LYS A 120 -18.05 10.83 3.85
C LYS A 120 -19.17 11.21 2.89
N ILE A 121 -19.32 10.49 1.78
CA ILE A 121 -20.37 10.76 0.80
C ILE A 121 -21.75 10.56 1.45
N PHE A 122 -21.93 9.45 2.15
CA PHE A 122 -23.20 9.12 2.83
C PHE A 122 -23.50 9.99 4.05
N LYS A 123 -22.49 10.61 4.66
CA LYS A 123 -22.69 11.61 5.72
C LYS A 123 -23.09 12.98 5.16
N LYS A 124 -22.62 13.33 3.96
CA LYS A 124 -22.86 14.64 3.34
C LYS A 124 -24.18 14.71 2.55
N HIS A 125 -24.66 13.58 2.03
CA HIS A 125 -25.82 13.54 1.15
C HIS A 125 -26.89 12.54 1.63
N PRO A 126 -28.18 12.79 1.36
CA PRO A 126 -29.25 11.80 1.54
C PRO A 126 -28.94 10.50 0.81
N ARG A 127 -29.45 9.36 1.32
CA ARG A 127 -29.07 8.00 0.87
C ARG A 127 -29.09 7.82 -0.65
N PHE A 128 -30.19 8.18 -1.31
CA PHE A 128 -30.34 8.05 -2.76
C PHE A 128 -29.29 8.84 -3.56
N ILE A 129 -29.07 10.11 -3.17
CA ILE A 129 -28.07 10.97 -3.81
C ILE A 129 -26.65 10.42 -3.55
N ALA A 130 -26.39 9.97 -2.32
CA ALA A 130 -25.11 9.37 -1.95
C ALA A 130 -24.80 8.10 -2.77
N ASP A 131 -25.81 7.26 -3.03
CA ASP A 131 -25.70 6.07 -3.86
C ASP A 131 -25.34 6.42 -5.30
N ILE A 132 -26.03 7.40 -5.91
CA ILE A 132 -25.72 7.89 -7.27
C ILE A 132 -24.30 8.45 -7.35
N ILE A 133 -23.93 9.35 -6.42
CA ILE A 133 -22.59 9.95 -6.37
C ILE A 133 -21.53 8.85 -6.24
N TYR A 134 -21.75 7.88 -5.36
CA TYR A 134 -20.80 6.79 -5.15
C TYR A 134 -20.67 5.88 -6.40
N PHE A 135 -21.78 5.59 -7.08
CA PHE A 135 -21.80 4.82 -8.32
C PHE A 135 -21.08 5.54 -9.46
N MET A 136 -21.38 6.82 -9.70
CA MET A 136 -20.71 7.62 -10.72
C MET A 136 -19.21 7.73 -10.44
N ARG A 137 -18.83 7.93 -9.18
CA ARG A 137 -17.43 7.94 -8.76
C ARG A 137 -16.73 6.61 -9.01
N PHE A 138 -17.43 5.48 -8.85
CA PHE A 138 -16.91 4.17 -9.20
C PHE A 138 -16.68 4.06 -10.71
N ILE A 139 -17.63 4.47 -11.55
CA ILE A 139 -17.44 4.46 -13.02
C ILE A 139 -16.20 5.27 -13.41
N ILE A 140 -16.13 6.53 -12.95
CA ILE A 140 -15.07 7.47 -13.33
C ILE A 140 -13.68 6.97 -12.90
N HIS A 141 -13.54 6.46 -11.67
CA HIS A 141 -12.22 6.09 -11.14
C HIS A 141 -11.87 4.60 -11.27
N ARG A 142 -12.82 3.73 -11.67
CA ARG A 142 -12.61 2.28 -11.79
C ARG A 142 -12.71 1.79 -13.23
N PHE A 143 -13.69 2.25 -13.99
CA PHE A 143 -13.97 1.76 -15.34
C PHE A 143 -13.28 2.61 -16.41
N ILE A 144 -13.48 3.93 -16.40
CA ILE A 144 -12.89 4.86 -17.40
C ILE A 144 -11.35 4.72 -17.53
N PRO A 145 -10.55 4.55 -16.46
CA PRO A 145 -9.09 4.44 -16.59
C PRO A 145 -8.63 3.14 -17.26
N ARG A 146 -9.52 2.15 -17.35
CA ARG A 146 -9.24 0.82 -17.93
C ARG A 146 -9.73 0.70 -19.36
N MET A 147 -10.55 1.64 -19.84
CA MET A 147 -11.05 1.67 -21.20
C MET A 147 -10.01 2.32 -22.11
N LEU A 148 -9.66 1.65 -23.21
CA LEU A 148 -8.49 1.97 -24.04
C LEU A 148 -8.51 3.41 -24.57
N PHE A 149 -9.68 3.90 -24.98
CA PHE A 149 -9.85 5.23 -25.59
C PHE A 149 -9.90 6.39 -24.58
N THR A 150 -10.46 6.17 -23.38
CA THR A 150 -10.62 7.22 -22.35
C THR A 150 -9.50 7.25 -21.32
N SER A 151 -8.58 6.27 -21.37
CA SER A 151 -7.48 6.18 -20.41
C SER A 151 -6.58 7.42 -20.44
N ARG A 152 -6.18 7.91 -21.63
CA ARG A 152 -5.37 9.13 -21.79
C ARG A 152 -6.08 10.36 -21.22
N LEU A 153 -7.32 10.61 -21.63
CA LEU A 153 -8.13 11.72 -21.11
C LEU A 153 -8.30 11.66 -19.57
N TYR A 154 -8.55 10.47 -19.01
CA TYR A 154 -8.58 10.29 -17.56
C TYR A 154 -7.22 10.59 -16.90
N TYR A 155 -6.11 10.16 -17.52
CA TYR A 155 -4.77 10.45 -17.03
C TYR A 155 -4.42 11.94 -17.10
N ASP A 156 -4.87 12.65 -18.14
CA ASP A 156 -4.66 14.08 -18.31
C ASP A 156 -5.49 14.87 -17.28
N LEU A 157 -6.75 14.48 -17.06
CA LEU A 157 -7.65 15.11 -16.09
C LEU A 157 -7.25 14.86 -14.63
N THR A 158 -6.81 13.64 -14.30
CA THR A 158 -6.53 13.27 -12.90
C THR A 158 -5.06 13.35 -12.53
N GLY A 159 -4.16 13.50 -13.51
CA GLY A 159 -2.72 13.39 -13.31
C GLY A 159 -2.31 12.07 -12.63
N GLY A 160 -3.14 11.02 -12.69
CA GLY A 160 -2.93 9.78 -11.95
C GLY A 160 -3.04 9.88 -10.43
N GLN A 161 -3.56 10.99 -9.89
CA GLN A 161 -3.83 11.26 -8.48
C GLN A 161 -5.22 10.75 -8.06
N ARG A 162 -5.56 10.85 -6.76
CA ARG A 162 -6.89 10.50 -6.20
C ARG A 162 -7.33 9.04 -6.43
N ARG A 163 -6.37 8.12 -6.47
CA ARG A 163 -6.64 6.68 -6.63
C ARG A 163 -7.51 6.16 -5.49
N VAL A 164 -8.47 5.31 -5.82
CA VAL A 164 -9.32 4.65 -4.82
C VAL A 164 -8.61 3.38 -4.36
N LEU A 165 -8.06 3.43 -3.15
CA LEU A 165 -7.34 2.31 -2.54
C LEU A 165 -8.21 1.62 -1.49
N THR A 166 -8.21 0.29 -1.51
CA THR A 166 -8.82 -0.53 -0.45
C THR A 166 -7.78 -0.89 0.60
N LYS A 167 -8.21 -1.16 1.82
CA LYS A 167 -7.31 -1.63 2.90
C LYS A 167 -6.49 -2.84 2.41
N THR A 168 -7.18 -3.83 1.88
CA THR A 168 -6.59 -5.05 1.32
C THR A 168 -5.56 -4.77 0.23
N GLU A 169 -5.84 -3.84 -0.68
CA GLU A 169 -4.88 -3.51 -1.73
C GLU A 169 -3.61 -2.88 -1.17
N VAL A 170 -3.71 -1.97 -0.19
CA VAL A 170 -2.52 -1.33 0.42
C VAL A 170 -1.69 -2.34 1.19
N LEU A 171 -2.32 -3.12 2.07
CA LEU A 171 -1.60 -4.12 2.87
C LEU A 171 -1.00 -5.21 1.98
N GLY A 172 -1.73 -5.65 0.95
CA GLY A 172 -1.25 -6.65 0.00
C GLY A 172 -0.05 -6.15 -0.81
N ARG A 173 -0.03 -4.88 -1.22
CA ARG A 173 1.12 -4.27 -1.89
C ARG A 173 2.36 -4.22 -0.99
N LEU A 174 2.19 -3.92 0.30
CA LEU A 174 3.29 -3.94 1.27
C LEU A 174 3.87 -5.35 1.44
N ASN A 175 3.04 -6.37 1.66
CA ASN A 175 3.50 -7.77 1.74
C ASN A 175 4.16 -8.24 0.43
N PHE A 176 3.59 -7.87 -0.72
CA PHE A 176 4.18 -8.14 -2.04
C PHE A 176 5.56 -7.51 -2.19
N CYS A 177 5.75 -6.28 -1.69
CA CYS A 177 7.02 -5.57 -1.72
C CYS A 177 7.98 -5.94 -0.58
N GLY A 178 7.67 -6.99 0.21
CA GLY A 178 8.59 -7.52 1.22
C GLY A 178 8.47 -6.93 2.62
N PHE A 179 7.35 -6.27 2.93
CA PHE A 179 7.09 -5.70 4.25
C PHE A 179 6.00 -6.47 5.00
N LYS A 180 6.24 -6.85 6.25
CA LYS A 180 5.22 -7.39 7.17
C LYS A 180 4.50 -6.24 7.87
N ILE A 181 3.17 -6.30 7.94
CA ILE A 181 2.36 -5.30 8.63
C ILE A 181 2.47 -5.50 10.14
N GLU A 182 2.91 -4.48 10.88
CA GLU A 182 3.01 -4.52 12.34
C GLU A 182 1.82 -3.85 13.01
N ARG A 183 1.43 -2.68 12.50
CA ARG A 183 0.39 -1.85 13.10
C ARG A 183 -0.36 -1.07 12.05
N GLU A 184 -1.65 -0.87 12.31
CA GLU A 184 -2.50 0.04 11.58
C GLU A 184 -3.17 1.00 12.58
N ALA A 185 -3.34 2.25 12.18
CA ALA A 185 -4.09 3.23 12.95
C ALA A 185 -4.90 4.11 12.02
N LYS A 186 -6.11 4.48 12.42
CA LYS A 186 -6.91 5.49 11.72
C LYS A 186 -6.85 6.79 12.51
N ILE A 187 -6.36 7.86 11.88
CA ILE A 187 -6.24 9.19 12.48
C ILE A 187 -6.97 10.15 11.57
N ASN A 188 -7.97 10.83 12.12
CA ASN A 188 -8.92 11.61 11.34
C ASN A 188 -9.57 10.73 10.24
N ASP A 189 -9.33 11.06 8.97
CA ASP A 189 -9.86 10.34 7.80
C ASP A 189 -8.83 9.47 7.06
N GLU A 190 -7.63 9.34 7.62
CA GLU A 190 -6.50 8.67 6.99
C GLU A 190 -6.08 7.45 7.81
N HIS A 191 -5.65 6.42 7.10
CA HIS A 191 -5.13 5.19 7.67
C HIS A 191 -3.62 5.22 7.55
N TYR A 192 -2.94 5.01 8.67
CA TYR A 192 -1.50 4.89 8.79
C TYR A 192 -1.15 3.42 8.97
N VAL A 193 -0.13 2.97 8.24
CA VAL A 193 0.36 1.59 8.28
C VAL A 193 1.84 1.61 8.61
N PHE A 194 2.20 0.82 9.61
CA PHE A 194 3.57 0.55 10.03
C PHE A 194 3.93 -0.85 9.53
N ALA A 195 4.93 -0.91 8.67
CA ALA A 195 5.32 -2.14 8.02
C ALA A 195 6.83 -2.35 8.13
N ARG A 196 7.26 -3.51 8.64
CA ARG A 196 8.67 -3.85 8.81
C ARG A 196 9.18 -4.58 7.58
N ARG A 197 10.37 -4.21 7.09
CA ARG A 197 11.05 -4.96 6.03
C ARG A 197 11.45 -6.32 6.57
N ILE A 198 10.93 -7.39 5.95
CA ILE A 198 11.25 -8.78 6.31
C ILE A 198 12.03 -9.52 5.23
N LYS A 199 11.88 -9.11 3.97
CA LYS A 199 12.55 -9.76 2.84
C LYS A 199 12.90 -8.77 1.75
N THR A 200 13.98 -9.05 1.05
CA THR A 200 14.34 -8.34 -0.17
C THR A 200 13.54 -8.90 -1.32
N VAL A 201 12.93 -8.04 -2.13
CA VAL A 201 12.13 -8.47 -3.29
C VAL A 201 12.65 -7.80 -4.54
N GLN A 202 13.00 -8.61 -5.54
CA GLN A 202 13.33 -8.13 -6.87
C GLN A 202 12.05 -7.61 -7.56
N PRO A 203 12.10 -6.50 -8.32
CA PRO A 203 10.93 -5.90 -8.97
C PRO A 203 10.36 -6.72 -10.13
N THR A 204 10.79 -7.97 -10.30
CA THR A 204 10.46 -8.82 -11.44
C THR A 204 8.96 -9.13 -11.47
N ASN A 205 8.30 -8.67 -12.54
CA ASN A 205 6.87 -8.81 -12.84
C ASN A 205 5.91 -7.99 -11.95
N LEU A 206 5.88 -6.66 -12.17
CA LEU A 206 4.78 -5.80 -11.71
C LEU A 206 3.42 -6.39 -12.13
N ARG A 207 2.62 -6.78 -11.13
CA ARG A 207 1.32 -7.43 -11.36
C ARG A 207 0.26 -6.43 -11.79
N ARG A 208 -0.35 -6.67 -12.95
CA ARG A 208 -1.55 -5.97 -13.43
C ARG A 208 -2.80 -6.78 -13.09
N TYR A 209 -3.72 -6.20 -12.34
CA TYR A 209 -4.93 -6.87 -11.87
C TYR A 209 -6.16 -6.44 -12.70
N GLY A 210 -6.60 -7.30 -13.62
CA GLY A 210 -7.87 -7.17 -14.36
C GLY A 210 -9.12 -7.65 -13.60
N VAL A 211 -10.26 -7.69 -14.28
CA VAL A 211 -11.50 -8.28 -13.72
C VAL A 211 -11.51 -9.81 -13.89
N LEU A 212 -10.96 -10.29 -15.01
CA LEU A 212 -10.78 -11.72 -15.28
C LEU A 212 -9.37 -12.17 -14.90
N ILE A 213 -9.25 -13.42 -14.48
CA ILE A 213 -7.99 -14.15 -14.29
C ILE A 213 -7.95 -15.35 -15.23
N LYS A 214 -6.77 -15.62 -15.77
CA LYS A 214 -6.49 -16.77 -16.63
C LYS A 214 -5.75 -17.83 -15.82
N LEU A 215 -6.31 -19.03 -15.73
CA LEU A 215 -5.76 -20.15 -14.97
C LEU A 215 -5.46 -21.31 -15.91
N LYS A 216 -4.20 -21.76 -15.95
CA LYS A 216 -3.83 -22.99 -16.68
C LYS A 216 -4.31 -24.21 -15.90
N ARG A 217 -5.05 -25.11 -16.56
CA ARG A 217 -5.56 -26.37 -15.99
C ARG A 217 -5.22 -27.53 -16.93
N ARG A 218 -5.05 -28.73 -16.38
CA ARG A 218 -4.95 -29.97 -17.16
C ARG A 218 -6.35 -30.53 -17.37
N GLY A 219 -6.69 -30.79 -18.63
CA GLY A 219 -7.95 -31.40 -19.05
C GLY A 219 -7.80 -32.89 -19.32
N LYS A 220 -8.83 -33.47 -19.96
CA LYS A 220 -8.85 -34.88 -20.38
C LYS A 220 -7.65 -35.19 -21.29
N GLY A 221 -6.97 -36.31 -21.02
CA GLY A 221 -5.77 -36.71 -21.76
C GLY A 221 -4.53 -35.82 -21.51
N GLY A 222 -4.48 -35.13 -20.37
CA GLY A 222 -3.30 -34.35 -19.94
C GLY A 222 -3.09 -33.02 -20.66
N LYS A 223 -3.95 -32.67 -21.63
CA LYS A 223 -3.84 -31.43 -22.42
C LYS A 223 -4.07 -30.20 -21.54
N LEU A 224 -3.18 -29.22 -21.64
CA LEU A 224 -3.31 -27.95 -20.92
C LEU A 224 -4.32 -27.04 -21.63
N PHE A 225 -5.24 -26.47 -20.87
CA PHE A 225 -6.16 -25.44 -21.36
C PHE A 225 -6.28 -24.29 -20.37
N ASN A 226 -6.82 -23.16 -20.83
CA ASN A 226 -6.95 -21.96 -20.02
C ASN A 226 -8.40 -21.77 -19.59
N VAL A 227 -8.63 -21.71 -18.29
CA VAL A 227 -9.91 -21.33 -17.69
C VAL A 227 -9.87 -19.85 -17.36
N TYR A 228 -10.89 -19.12 -17.79
CA TYR A 228 -11.10 -17.73 -17.40
C TYR A 228 -12.08 -17.68 -16.24
N LYS A 229 -11.72 -16.95 -15.19
CA LYS A 229 -12.55 -16.79 -14.00
C LYS A 229 -12.65 -15.32 -13.60
N PHE A 230 -13.79 -14.92 -13.08
CA PHE A 230 -13.94 -13.60 -12.47
C PHE A 230 -13.16 -13.51 -11.16
N ARG A 231 -12.40 -12.43 -10.98
CA ARG A 231 -11.71 -12.12 -9.73
C ARG A 231 -12.73 -11.63 -8.71
N THR A 232 -12.92 -12.42 -7.66
CA THR A 232 -13.80 -12.07 -6.53
C THR A 232 -13.05 -11.33 -5.40
N MET A 233 -11.73 -11.31 -5.44
CA MET A 233 -10.86 -10.69 -4.42
C MET A 233 -10.32 -9.32 -4.84
N HIS A 234 -9.92 -8.50 -3.88
CA HIS A 234 -9.21 -7.26 -4.15
C HIS A 234 -7.82 -7.54 -4.78
N PRO A 235 -7.23 -6.60 -5.53
CA PRO A 235 -5.83 -6.71 -5.99
C PRO A 235 -4.88 -6.95 -4.81
N TYR A 236 -3.83 -7.77 -5.02
CA TYR A 236 -2.82 -8.15 -4.02
C TYR A 236 -3.35 -8.93 -2.81
N ALA A 237 -4.61 -9.34 -2.81
CA ALA A 237 -5.22 -10.13 -1.76
C ALA A 237 -4.50 -11.46 -1.47
N GLU A 238 -3.88 -12.05 -2.49
CA GLU A 238 -3.14 -13.31 -2.37
C GLU A 238 -1.96 -13.23 -1.38
N PHE A 239 -1.42 -12.02 -1.15
CA PHE A 239 -0.29 -11.81 -0.24
C PHE A 239 -0.72 -11.56 1.22
N LEU A 240 -2.02 -11.60 1.50
CA LEU A 240 -2.56 -11.33 2.84
C LEU A 240 -3.07 -12.59 3.55
N GLN A 241 -2.75 -13.78 3.05
CA GLN A 241 -3.22 -15.00 3.68
C GLN A 241 -2.78 -15.10 5.14
N ASP A 242 -1.48 -14.96 5.41
CA ASP A 242 -0.92 -15.03 6.76
C ASP A 242 -1.46 -13.91 7.65
N TYR A 243 -1.53 -12.69 7.13
CA TYR A 243 -2.08 -11.54 7.87
C TYR A 243 -3.55 -11.75 8.26
N VAL A 244 -4.38 -12.30 7.37
CA VAL A 244 -5.79 -12.58 7.69
C VAL A 244 -5.90 -13.72 8.69
N TYR A 245 -5.05 -14.73 8.58
CA TYR A 245 -4.98 -15.84 9.52
C TYR A 245 -4.59 -15.39 10.94
N GLU A 246 -3.59 -14.51 11.07
CA GLU A 246 -3.17 -13.94 12.36
C GLU A 246 -4.24 -13.02 13.00
N LYS A 247 -5.17 -12.46 12.22
CA LYS A 247 -6.09 -11.39 12.68
C LYS A 247 -7.57 -11.78 12.71
N SER A 248 -7.96 -12.93 12.17
CA SER A 248 -9.36 -13.30 12.03
C SER A 248 -9.60 -14.69 12.58
N ASP A 249 -10.70 -14.87 13.30
CA ASP A 249 -11.15 -16.19 13.72
C ASP A 249 -11.61 -17.02 12.51
N LEU A 250 -11.26 -18.31 12.53
CA LEU A 250 -11.76 -19.28 11.55
C LEU A 250 -13.24 -19.57 11.86
N ALA A 251 -14.07 -19.54 10.83
CA ALA A 251 -15.43 -20.09 10.90
C ALA A 251 -15.38 -21.62 10.75
N GLU A 252 -16.48 -22.26 11.11
CA GLU A 252 -16.69 -23.71 10.95
C GLU A 252 -16.39 -24.15 9.49
N GLY A 253 -15.57 -25.19 9.35
CA GLY A 253 -15.05 -25.63 8.05
C GLY A 253 -13.80 -24.88 7.54
N GLY A 254 -13.10 -24.12 8.40
CA GLY A 254 -11.80 -23.51 8.10
C GLY A 254 -11.85 -22.28 7.19
N LYS A 255 -13.04 -21.69 6.95
CA LYS A 255 -13.20 -20.46 6.16
C LYS A 255 -13.08 -19.23 7.05
N PHE A 256 -12.41 -18.16 6.61
CA PHE A 256 -12.34 -16.93 7.39
C PHE A 256 -13.71 -16.25 7.54
N LYS A 257 -14.10 -15.92 8.77
CA LYS A 257 -15.26 -15.05 9.03
C LYS A 257 -14.92 -13.64 8.57
N ASN A 258 -15.76 -13.04 7.71
CA ASN A 258 -15.58 -11.67 7.19
C ASN A 258 -14.23 -11.41 6.48
N ASP A 259 -13.81 -12.31 5.57
CA ASP A 259 -12.58 -12.19 4.79
C ASP A 259 -12.45 -10.82 4.07
N ILE A 260 -11.55 -9.97 4.59
CA ILE A 260 -11.26 -8.64 4.04
C ILE A 260 -10.72 -8.69 2.61
N ARG A 261 -10.24 -9.87 2.18
CA ARG A 261 -9.67 -10.05 0.85
C ARG A 261 -10.75 -10.09 -0.23
N VAL A 262 -11.98 -10.44 0.12
CA VAL A 262 -13.10 -10.58 -0.81
C VAL A 262 -13.79 -9.24 -1.01
N SER A 263 -13.96 -8.86 -2.28
CA SER A 263 -14.67 -7.62 -2.65
C SER A 263 -16.18 -7.76 -2.45
N THR A 264 -16.90 -6.64 -2.33
CA THR A 264 -18.38 -6.67 -2.18
C THR A 264 -19.06 -7.45 -3.30
N ILE A 265 -18.69 -7.19 -4.56
CA ILE A 265 -19.20 -7.92 -5.74
C ILE A 265 -18.78 -9.39 -5.65
N GLY A 266 -17.52 -9.65 -5.28
CA GLY A 266 -17.03 -11.01 -5.15
C GLY A 266 -17.71 -11.83 -4.06
N ARG A 267 -18.20 -11.20 -2.98
CA ARG A 267 -18.97 -11.87 -1.93
C ARG A 267 -20.33 -12.32 -2.46
N PHE A 268 -20.99 -11.47 -3.25
CA PHE A 268 -22.23 -11.84 -3.95
C PHE A 268 -22.00 -13.01 -4.92
N MET A 269 -20.96 -12.93 -5.76
CA MET A 269 -20.62 -13.99 -6.73
C MET A 269 -20.14 -15.32 -6.12
N ARG A 270 -19.88 -15.37 -4.80
CA ARG A 270 -19.47 -16.61 -4.10
C ARG A 270 -20.62 -17.27 -3.36
N LYS A 271 -21.76 -16.58 -3.25
CA LYS A 271 -22.98 -17.10 -2.62
C LYS A 271 -23.74 -18.05 -3.56
N PHE A 272 -23.56 -17.85 -4.87
CA PHE A 272 -24.07 -18.65 -5.96
C PHE A 272 -22.90 -19.37 -6.65
#